data_AF-A0A0S4LKU2-F1
#
_entry.id   AF-A0A0S4LKU2-F1
#
_cell.length_a   1.000
_cell.length_b   1.000
_cell.length_c   1.000
_cell.angle_alpha   90.00
_cell.angle_beta   90.00
_cell.angle_gamma   90.00
#
_symmetry.space_group_name_H-M   'P 1'
#
loop_
_entity.id
_entity.type
_entity.pdbx_description
1 polymer ?
#
loop_
_entity_poly.entity_id
_entity_poly.type
_entity_poly.pdbx_seq_one_letter_code
_entity_poly.pdbx_strand_id
1 'polypeptide(L)'
;MYESEINDRLESIDALPPNIVKRFEELTSLVEFRTALPWGEHCTECAWPTCYTTCELYDPREDGGCRLFIDGMTRVDTDEVVRPYLLKLRFKRWGKLWTVGNLARYSRQESLRKEKRNMMIGALARSAPLPRQLKSKVLGKVAYLRRCEAERASPADVPPDCFLIECYNPTQKPINLTFSIRMRNEISTSVFQRVVQSVPGFLIEHIAVSDILQRIDLARPFEVEIVPNEADDTVLYFGFIDFAWLYPKKEVKGPSTEATKPWKCIVWDLDNTLWHGTLIEDGPDRLKLRHDIVEVIRETDRRGILHSIASKNNYADAVQVLQLWGIDKYFLYPQISWDQKSLSIARIAQLLNIGIESLAFVDDQPFEREEVRSAHPHVAVVDAADAGQLLSRPECQVPITEESQHRRAMYQQEKERQLVQESFDGDYGTFLQECKIKVTLTKLTGENLERVYELAQRTNQMNFSGARYPREQLTELGQSHAHETFVIRCTDRFGSYGIVGFAVVDVQEPRLMDLMFSCRIQGKRVEHAFLAYLLDKYSLPERRDFFANYRKTEKNAKPGKMFEEIGFECIDERDGLLSLKYSKSRAIPKENIIHIHNDERG
;
A
#
# COMPACT_ATOMS: atom_id res chain seq x y z
N MET A 1 20.52 -11.56 21.95
CA MET A 1 20.18 -12.89 21.39
C MET A 1 20.93 -13.95 22.17
N TYR A 2 20.26 -15.02 22.56
CA TYR A 2 20.93 -16.06 23.36
C TYR A 2 22.06 -16.74 22.58
N GLU A 3 21.93 -16.91 21.26
CA GLU A 3 22.88 -17.75 20.52
C GLU A 3 24.16 -17.01 20.10
N SER A 4 24.13 -15.68 20.03
CA SER A 4 25.35 -14.88 20.00
C SER A 4 26.15 -14.96 21.30
N GLU A 5 25.54 -15.48 22.38
CA GLU A 5 26.22 -15.79 23.65
C GLU A 5 26.83 -17.20 23.64
N ILE A 6 26.61 -18.00 22.58
CA ILE A 6 27.16 -19.36 22.43
C ILE A 6 28.21 -19.39 21.31
N ASN A 7 28.01 -18.62 20.25
CA ASN A 7 28.97 -18.47 19.17
C ASN A 7 30.00 -17.38 19.52
N ASP A 8 31.28 -17.70 19.39
CA ASP A 8 32.39 -16.77 19.65
C ASP A 8 32.93 -16.11 18.38
N ARG A 9 32.44 -16.49 17.20
CA ARG A 9 32.88 -15.93 15.92
C ARG A 9 32.55 -14.45 15.81
N LEU A 10 33.59 -13.70 15.43
CA LEU A 10 33.58 -12.28 15.15
C LEU A 10 34.02 -12.06 13.71
N GLU A 11 33.39 -11.11 13.04
CA GLU A 11 33.81 -10.61 11.73
C GLU A 11 34.08 -9.10 11.83
N SER A 12 35.11 -8.62 11.12
CA SER A 12 35.42 -7.19 11.09
C SER A 12 34.30 -6.42 10.39
N ILE A 13 34.00 -5.23 10.88
CA ILE A 13 33.08 -4.31 10.21
C ILE A 13 33.56 -3.93 8.80
N ASP A 14 34.87 -4.01 8.54
CA ASP A 14 35.48 -3.76 7.24
C ASP A 14 35.05 -4.77 6.16
N ALA A 15 34.44 -5.90 6.56
CA ALA A 15 33.84 -6.85 5.63
C ALA A 15 32.57 -6.29 4.96
N LEU A 16 31.98 -5.22 5.50
CA LEU A 16 30.82 -4.54 4.95
C LEU A 16 31.22 -3.30 4.15
N PRO A 17 30.56 -3.00 3.02
CA PRO A 17 30.79 -1.76 2.31
C PRO A 17 30.50 -0.53 3.20
N PRO A 18 31.32 0.53 3.19
CA PRO A 18 31.14 1.68 4.07
C PRO A 18 29.77 2.37 3.94
N ASN A 19 29.19 2.37 2.73
CA ASN A 19 27.85 2.88 2.50
C ASN A 19 26.77 2.02 3.18
N ILE A 20 26.98 0.71 3.33
CA ILE A 20 26.06 -0.20 4.02
C ILE A 20 26.16 -0.02 5.54
N VAL A 21 27.37 0.18 6.07
CA VAL A 21 27.57 0.46 7.50
C VAL A 21 26.78 1.71 7.92
N LYS A 22 26.90 2.81 7.17
CA LYS A 22 26.12 4.04 7.39
C LYS A 22 24.61 3.83 7.36
N ARG A 23 24.11 2.89 6.54
CA ARG A 23 22.69 2.58 6.46
C ARG A 23 22.16 1.96 7.77
N PHE A 24 22.95 1.10 8.42
CA PHE A 24 22.59 0.53 9.73
C PHE A 24 22.62 1.56 10.88
N GLU A 25 23.29 2.70 10.69
CA GLU A 25 23.32 3.78 11.69
C GLU A 25 22.07 4.68 11.62
N GLU A 26 21.32 4.66 10.50
CA GLU A 26 20.20 5.57 10.26
C GLU A 26 19.11 5.48 11.35
N LEU A 27 18.82 4.27 11.84
CA LEU A 27 17.80 4.04 12.87
C LEU A 27 18.24 4.44 14.28
N THR A 28 19.54 4.62 14.51
CA THR A 28 20.10 4.93 15.83
C THR A 28 19.55 6.23 16.41
N SER A 29 19.24 7.20 15.54
CA SER A 29 18.63 8.48 15.93
C SER A 29 17.11 8.41 16.13
N LEU A 30 16.47 7.35 15.63
CA LEU A 30 15.01 7.22 15.54
C LEU A 30 14.43 6.28 16.58
N VAL A 31 15.16 5.25 17.00
CA VAL A 31 14.67 4.26 17.97
C VAL A 31 14.99 4.74 19.39
N GLU A 32 14.00 5.33 20.05
CA GLU A 32 14.14 5.83 21.42
C GLU A 32 14.00 4.70 22.45
N PHE A 33 12.99 3.84 22.26
CA PHE A 33 12.80 2.63 23.05
C PHE A 33 12.60 1.42 22.15
N ARG A 34 12.88 0.23 22.70
CA ARG A 34 12.81 -1.03 21.98
C ARG A 34 12.66 -2.22 22.92
N THR A 35 12.28 -3.36 22.34
CA THR A 35 12.44 -4.65 22.99
C THR A 35 13.90 -5.13 22.94
N ALA A 36 14.16 -6.22 23.65
CA ALA A 36 15.42 -6.95 23.57
C ALA A 36 15.12 -8.45 23.47
N LEU A 37 14.67 -8.89 22.29
CA LEU A 37 14.21 -10.27 22.07
C LEU A 37 15.39 -11.27 22.04
N PRO A 38 15.26 -12.44 22.69
CA PRO A 38 16.30 -13.46 22.70
C PRO A 38 16.21 -14.33 21.46
N TRP A 39 16.62 -13.81 20.31
CA TRP A 39 16.67 -14.57 19.06
C TRP A 39 17.60 -15.79 19.12
N GLY A 40 17.24 -16.79 18.32
CA GLY A 40 18.01 -17.98 18.04
C GLY A 40 17.63 -18.65 16.73
N GLU A 41 18.19 -19.83 16.50
CA GLU A 41 18.05 -20.65 15.31
C GLU A 41 17.06 -21.78 15.59
N HIS A 42 16.17 -22.01 14.64
CA HIS A 42 15.19 -23.09 14.72
C HIS A 42 14.97 -23.66 13.32
N CYS A 43 14.48 -24.90 13.23
CA CYS A 43 14.15 -25.55 11.96
C CYS A 43 12.67 -25.34 11.63
N THR A 44 12.32 -25.18 10.35
CA THR A 44 10.92 -25.12 9.89
C THR A 44 10.22 -26.48 9.93
N GLU A 45 10.95 -27.57 9.68
CA GLU A 45 10.38 -28.92 9.51
C GLU A 45 10.36 -29.76 10.78
N CYS A 46 11.25 -29.48 11.74
CA CYS A 46 11.50 -30.38 12.86
C CYS A 46 10.64 -30.06 14.08
N ALA A 47 9.99 -31.09 14.65
CA ALA A 47 9.37 -31.02 15.98
C ALA A 47 10.42 -31.19 17.08
N TRP A 48 10.70 -30.11 17.82
CA TRP A 48 11.53 -30.14 19.02
C TRP A 48 10.77 -30.83 20.18
N PRO A 49 11.44 -31.61 21.07
CA PRO A 49 12.86 -31.96 21.09
C PRO A 49 13.19 -33.25 20.31
N THR A 50 12.19 -33.95 19.78
CA THR A 50 12.34 -35.27 19.13
C THR A 50 13.37 -35.24 18.01
N CYS A 51 13.48 -34.12 17.31
CA CYS A 51 14.43 -33.95 16.21
C CYS A 51 15.91 -34.13 16.59
N TYR A 52 16.31 -33.99 17.86
CA TYR A 52 17.71 -34.13 18.26
C TYR A 52 18.23 -35.57 18.21
N THR A 53 17.32 -36.56 18.17
CA THR A 53 17.68 -37.98 18.06
C THR A 53 17.26 -38.60 16.74
N THR A 54 16.28 -38.02 16.03
CA THR A 54 15.70 -38.60 14.83
C THR A 54 16.09 -37.91 13.52
N CYS A 55 16.59 -36.67 13.58
CA CYS A 55 16.92 -35.93 12.36
C CYS A 55 18.33 -36.29 11.86
N GLU A 56 18.43 -36.77 10.61
CA GLU A 56 19.72 -37.07 9.96
C GLU A 56 20.56 -35.81 9.71
N LEU A 57 19.93 -34.63 9.67
CA LEU A 57 20.60 -33.34 9.50
C LEU A 57 20.95 -32.67 10.83
N TYR A 58 20.76 -33.35 11.97
CA TYR A 58 21.10 -32.79 13.28
C TYR A 58 22.61 -32.61 13.43
N ASP A 59 23.02 -31.36 13.62
CA ASP A 59 24.42 -30.96 13.82
C ASP A 59 24.52 -30.22 15.16
N PRO A 60 25.03 -30.83 16.24
CA PRO A 60 24.98 -30.24 17.58
C PRO A 60 25.92 -29.04 17.75
N ARG A 61 25.38 -27.96 18.32
CA ARG A 61 26.14 -26.83 18.88
C ARG A 61 26.79 -27.16 20.22
N GLU A 62 27.56 -26.21 20.78
CA GLU A 62 28.18 -26.32 22.10
C GLU A 62 27.16 -26.47 23.25
N ASP A 63 25.99 -25.87 23.13
CA ASP A 63 24.88 -25.98 24.08
C ASP A 63 24.05 -27.27 23.89
N GLY A 64 24.28 -28.02 22.81
CA GLY A 64 23.48 -29.18 22.43
C GLY A 64 22.21 -28.85 21.63
N GLY A 65 22.06 -27.61 21.15
CA GLY A 65 21.03 -27.24 20.17
C GLY A 65 21.41 -27.67 18.74
N CYS A 66 20.43 -27.70 17.83
CA CYS A 66 20.68 -27.99 16.41
C CYS A 66 21.28 -26.77 15.70
N ARG A 67 22.37 -26.96 14.95
CA ARG A 67 23.06 -25.93 14.16
C ARG A 67 22.41 -25.75 12.79
N LEU A 68 21.79 -24.61 12.58
CA LEU A 68 21.05 -24.25 11.36
C LEU A 68 21.64 -23.03 10.65
N PHE A 69 22.56 -22.32 11.29
CA PHE A 69 23.46 -21.39 10.65
C PHE A 69 24.86 -22.02 10.54
N ILE A 70 25.42 -22.05 9.33
CA ILE A 70 26.67 -22.79 9.07
C ILE A 70 27.82 -22.28 9.96
N ASP A 71 27.87 -20.96 10.13
CA ASP A 71 28.88 -20.27 10.94
C ASP A 71 28.37 -19.90 12.34
N GLY A 72 27.17 -20.38 12.71
CA GLY A 72 26.42 -19.83 13.84
C GLY A 72 25.99 -18.38 13.61
N MET A 73 25.43 -17.75 14.64
CA MET A 73 25.16 -16.31 14.61
C MET A 73 26.47 -15.53 14.77
N THR A 74 27.10 -15.14 13.65
CA THR A 74 28.40 -14.45 13.66
C THR A 74 28.18 -12.96 13.93
N ARG A 75 28.90 -12.40 14.91
CA ARG A 75 28.76 -10.99 15.28
C ARG A 75 29.71 -10.10 14.50
N VAL A 76 29.24 -8.92 14.14
CA VAL A 76 30.04 -7.78 13.67
C VAL A 76 29.87 -6.67 14.70
N ASP A 77 30.84 -6.49 15.59
CA ASP A 77 30.71 -5.57 16.73
C ASP A 77 30.80 -4.10 16.28
N THR A 78 29.85 -3.26 16.73
CA THR A 78 29.80 -1.82 16.44
C THR A 78 28.89 -1.10 17.45
N ASP A 79 29.32 0.05 17.97
CA ASP A 79 28.54 0.84 18.93
C ASP A 79 27.64 1.90 18.27
N GLU A 80 27.73 2.06 16.94
CA GLU A 80 27.08 3.16 16.18
C GLU A 80 25.66 2.80 15.70
N VAL A 81 25.25 1.55 15.85
CA VAL A 81 23.93 1.05 15.45
C VAL A 81 23.00 0.87 16.67
N VAL A 82 21.72 0.57 16.43
CA VAL A 82 20.72 0.46 17.50
C VAL A 82 21.12 -0.63 18.51
N ARG A 83 21.66 -1.76 18.03
CA ARG A 83 22.25 -2.86 18.82
C ARG A 83 23.78 -2.70 18.90
N PRO A 84 24.51 -3.26 19.88
CA PRO A 84 25.97 -3.16 19.93
C PRO A 84 26.71 -4.04 18.91
N TYR A 85 25.98 -4.67 17.99
CA TYR A 85 26.53 -5.53 16.94
C TYR A 85 25.48 -5.76 15.84
N LEU A 86 25.98 -6.06 14.65
CA LEU A 86 25.22 -6.68 13.56
C LEU A 86 25.43 -8.19 13.55
N LEU A 87 24.64 -8.90 12.76
CA LEU A 87 24.64 -10.36 12.71
C LEU A 87 24.73 -10.86 11.29
N LYS A 88 25.82 -11.56 10.99
CA LYS A 88 25.92 -12.34 9.76
C LYS A 88 25.38 -13.74 10.00
N LEU A 89 24.39 -14.10 9.21
CA LEU A 89 23.78 -15.42 9.22
C LEU A 89 23.96 -16.06 7.86
N ARG A 90 24.48 -17.30 7.86
CA ARG A 90 24.52 -18.15 6.69
C ARG A 90 23.61 -19.34 6.90
N PHE A 91 22.43 -19.31 6.28
CA PHE A 91 21.35 -20.25 6.52
C PHE A 91 21.64 -21.62 5.88
N LYS A 92 21.48 -22.70 6.66
CA LYS A 92 21.28 -24.04 6.11
C LYS A 92 19.83 -24.18 5.64
N ARG A 93 19.57 -25.16 4.76
CA ARG A 93 18.23 -25.61 4.44
C ARG A 93 17.34 -25.75 5.69
N TRP A 94 16.14 -25.18 5.62
CA TRP A 94 15.13 -25.14 6.69
C TRP A 94 15.49 -24.32 7.94
N GLY A 95 16.63 -23.63 7.95
CA GLY A 95 17.00 -22.71 9.01
C GLY A 95 16.09 -21.49 9.06
N LYS A 96 15.63 -21.13 10.25
CA LYS A 96 14.89 -19.89 10.52
C LYS A 96 15.44 -19.18 11.75
N LEU A 97 15.27 -17.86 11.77
CA LEU A 97 15.35 -17.07 12.99
C LEU A 97 14.06 -17.27 13.80
N TRP A 98 14.18 -17.47 15.10
CA TRP A 98 13.04 -17.67 15.99
C TRP A 98 13.29 -17.03 17.35
N THR A 99 12.23 -16.51 17.98
CA THR A 99 12.29 -16.01 19.35
C THR A 99 10.92 -16.09 20.05
N VAL A 100 10.96 -16.12 21.38
CA VAL A 100 9.79 -15.86 22.21
C VAL A 100 9.55 -14.36 22.26
N GLY A 101 8.35 -13.93 21.91
CA GLY A 101 7.95 -12.54 21.88
C GLY A 101 7.64 -11.98 23.28
N ASN A 102 7.95 -10.70 23.47
CA ASN A 102 7.48 -9.90 24.60
C ASN A 102 7.49 -8.42 24.18
N LEU A 103 6.76 -7.57 24.92
CA LEU A 103 6.69 -6.13 24.68
C LEU A 103 7.34 -5.31 25.80
N ALA A 104 8.37 -5.86 26.45
CA ALA A 104 9.09 -5.13 27.50
C ALA A 104 9.88 -3.97 26.88
N ARG A 105 9.56 -2.76 27.32
CA ARG A 105 10.14 -1.52 26.82
C ARG A 105 11.42 -1.19 27.55
N TYR A 106 12.52 -1.09 26.82
CA TYR A 106 13.82 -0.65 27.31
C TYR A 106 14.25 0.61 26.56
N SER A 107 14.82 1.58 27.27
CA SER A 107 15.57 2.65 26.62
C SER A 107 16.80 2.09 25.90
N ARG A 108 17.38 2.87 24.99
CA ARG A 108 18.65 2.52 24.33
C ARG A 108 19.76 2.17 25.33
N GLN A 109 19.89 2.93 26.41
CA GLN A 109 20.93 2.67 27.42
C GLN A 109 20.68 1.38 28.20
N GLU A 110 19.43 1.10 28.60
CA GLU A 110 19.08 -0.12 29.34
C GLU A 110 19.27 -1.37 28.48
N SER A 111 18.80 -1.33 27.24
CA SER A 111 18.96 -2.43 26.30
C SER A 111 20.42 -2.70 25.97
N LEU A 112 21.24 -1.65 25.78
CA LEU A 112 22.69 -1.77 25.59
C LEU A 112 23.39 -2.42 26.80
N ARG A 113 23.08 -1.96 28.02
CA ARG A 113 23.63 -2.56 29.26
C ARG A 113 23.23 -4.02 29.39
N LYS A 114 21.97 -4.35 29.08
CA LYS A 114 21.44 -5.71 29.10
C LYS A 114 22.17 -6.60 28.09
N GLU A 115 22.33 -6.16 26.84
CA GLU A 115 23.02 -6.93 25.81
C GLU A 115 24.51 -7.10 26.09
N LYS A 116 25.22 -6.05 26.50
CA LYS A 116 26.65 -6.14 26.90
C LYS A 116 26.84 -7.08 28.09
N ARG A 117 25.97 -7.02 29.10
CA ARG A 117 25.99 -7.95 30.24
C ARG A 117 25.74 -9.39 29.80
N ASN A 118 24.77 -9.60 28.92
CA ASN A 118 24.45 -10.93 28.40
C ASN A 118 25.63 -11.52 27.62
N MET A 119 26.27 -10.72 26.76
CA MET A 119 27.49 -11.10 26.04
C MET A 119 28.64 -11.46 26.98
N MET A 120 28.84 -10.68 28.05
CA MET A 120 29.85 -10.97 29.07
C MET A 120 29.57 -12.30 29.79
N ILE A 121 28.32 -12.54 30.20
CA ILE A 121 27.91 -13.80 30.85
C ILE A 121 28.15 -14.99 29.91
N GLY A 122 27.78 -14.85 28.63
CA GLY A 122 28.05 -15.85 27.59
C GLY A 122 29.54 -16.11 27.42
N ALA A 123 30.35 -15.06 27.31
CA ALA A 123 31.80 -15.18 27.17
C ALA A 123 32.42 -15.91 28.37
N LEU A 124 32.04 -15.56 29.60
CA LEU A 124 32.48 -16.24 30.82
C LEU A 124 32.06 -17.71 30.85
N ALA A 125 30.80 -18.01 30.47
CA ALA A 125 30.32 -19.38 30.40
C ALA A 125 31.06 -20.22 29.35
N ARG A 126 31.46 -19.60 28.22
CA ARG A 126 32.25 -20.24 27.16
C ARG A 126 33.72 -20.43 27.54
N SER A 127 34.31 -19.46 28.23
CA SER A 127 35.72 -19.51 28.66
C SER A 127 35.93 -20.31 29.95
N ALA A 128 34.84 -20.72 30.63
CA ALA A 128 34.94 -21.53 31.83
C ALA A 128 35.62 -22.87 31.53
N PRO A 129 36.64 -23.28 32.31
CA PRO A 129 37.40 -24.52 32.09
C PRO A 129 36.61 -25.74 32.58
N LEU A 130 35.45 -25.99 31.96
CA LEU A 130 34.53 -27.08 32.31
C LEU A 130 34.58 -28.20 31.26
N PRO A 131 34.40 -29.47 31.66
CA PRO A 131 34.22 -30.58 30.72
C PRO A 131 33.04 -30.33 29.76
N ARG A 132 33.14 -30.78 28.50
CA ARG A 132 32.15 -30.51 27.43
C ARG A 132 30.69 -30.77 27.84
N GLN A 133 30.42 -31.86 28.54
CA GLN A 133 29.06 -32.20 29.01
C GLN A 133 28.52 -31.20 30.04
N LEU A 134 29.38 -30.73 30.95
CA LEU A 134 29.01 -29.75 31.96
C LEU A 134 28.88 -28.35 31.33
N LYS A 135 29.77 -28.01 30.39
CA LYS A 135 29.72 -26.77 29.61
C LYS A 135 28.41 -26.65 28.82
N SER A 136 27.98 -27.71 28.13
CA SER A 136 26.70 -27.76 27.41
C SER A 136 25.52 -27.52 28.36
N LYS A 137 25.49 -28.15 29.54
CA LYS A 137 24.44 -27.92 30.55
C LYS A 137 24.42 -26.48 31.05
N VAL A 138 25.59 -25.88 31.29
CA VAL A 138 25.71 -24.49 31.73
C VAL A 138 25.18 -23.53 30.65
N LEU A 139 25.64 -23.67 29.40
CA LEU A 139 25.19 -22.85 28.28
C LEU A 139 23.68 -23.03 28.02
N GLY A 140 23.19 -24.26 28.03
CA GLY A 140 21.75 -24.55 27.92
C GLY A 140 20.93 -23.97 29.08
N LYS A 141 21.50 -23.89 30.30
CA LYS A 141 20.84 -23.23 31.44
C LYS A 141 20.80 -21.71 31.25
N VAL A 142 21.87 -21.10 30.74
CA VAL A 142 21.88 -19.67 30.38
C VAL A 142 20.79 -19.38 29.35
N ALA A 143 20.68 -20.21 28.30
CA ALA A 143 19.59 -20.17 27.31
C ALA A 143 18.21 -20.11 27.93
N TYR A 144 17.97 -21.09 28.79
CA TYR A 144 16.70 -21.32 29.41
C TYR A 144 16.32 -20.13 30.28
N LEU A 145 17.28 -19.60 31.04
CA LEU A 145 17.06 -18.42 31.86
C LEU A 145 16.76 -17.18 31.01
N ARG A 146 17.43 -16.98 29.87
CA ARG A 146 17.13 -15.87 28.94
C ARG A 146 15.73 -15.98 28.35
N ARG A 147 15.33 -17.18 27.94
CA ARG A 147 13.99 -17.44 27.42
C ARG A 147 12.92 -17.19 28.48
N CYS A 148 13.11 -17.72 29.70
CA CYS A 148 12.21 -17.47 30.82
C CYS A 148 12.15 -15.99 31.22
N GLU A 149 13.28 -15.27 31.17
CA GLU A 149 13.34 -13.83 31.44
C GLU A 149 12.51 -13.06 30.42
N ALA A 150 12.58 -13.42 29.13
CA ALA A 150 11.77 -12.81 28.08
C ALA A 150 10.28 -13.16 28.20
N GLU A 151 9.93 -14.42 28.47
CA GLU A 151 8.54 -14.86 28.66
C GLU A 151 7.84 -14.19 29.86
N ARG A 152 8.60 -13.86 30.91
CA ARG A 152 8.09 -13.21 32.13
C ARG A 152 8.18 -11.69 32.10
N ALA A 153 8.71 -11.12 31.02
CA ALA A 153 8.92 -9.69 30.95
C ALA A 153 7.57 -8.98 30.82
N SER A 154 7.26 -8.07 31.77
CA SER A 154 6.02 -7.32 31.74
C SER A 154 5.93 -6.47 30.47
N PRO A 155 4.79 -6.47 29.76
CA PRO A 155 4.59 -5.58 28.62
C PRO A 155 4.59 -4.12 29.09
N ALA A 156 4.98 -3.22 28.20
CA ALA A 156 4.85 -1.78 28.44
C ALA A 156 3.39 -1.33 28.37
N ASP A 157 3.04 -0.27 29.12
CA ASP A 157 1.70 0.32 29.10
C ASP A 157 1.34 0.92 27.73
N VAL A 158 2.35 1.33 26.96
CA VAL A 158 2.20 1.90 25.62
C VAL A 158 2.69 0.87 24.59
N PRO A 159 1.86 0.46 23.61
CA PRO A 159 2.29 -0.48 22.58
C PRO A 159 3.41 0.12 21.72
N PRO A 160 4.31 -0.71 21.16
CA PRO A 160 5.32 -0.25 20.20
C PRO A 160 4.67 0.29 18.93
N ASP A 161 5.38 1.16 18.20
CA ASP A 161 4.90 1.72 16.94
C ASP A 161 4.99 0.68 15.81
N CYS A 162 6.07 -0.09 15.78
CA CYS A 162 6.34 -1.08 14.73
C CYS A 162 7.25 -2.22 15.21
N PHE A 163 7.26 -3.30 14.43
CA PHE A 163 8.34 -4.27 14.37
C PHE A 163 9.24 -3.92 13.19
N LEU A 164 10.54 -3.76 13.43
CA LEU A 164 11.51 -3.37 12.40
C LEU A 164 12.37 -4.55 11.99
N ILE A 165 12.73 -4.62 10.71
CA ILE A 165 13.71 -5.57 10.18
C ILE A 165 14.75 -4.79 9.37
N GLU A 166 15.95 -4.62 9.91
CA GLU A 166 17.12 -4.17 9.15
C GLU A 166 17.85 -5.37 8.58
N CYS A 167 17.96 -5.44 7.25
CA CYS A 167 18.59 -6.54 6.54
C CYS A 167 19.47 -6.02 5.41
N TYR A 168 20.70 -6.52 5.31
CA TYR A 168 21.55 -6.36 4.14
C TYR A 168 21.71 -7.71 3.43
N ASN A 169 21.35 -7.71 2.14
CA ASN A 169 21.51 -8.82 1.23
C ASN A 169 22.74 -8.58 0.33
N PRO A 170 23.87 -9.29 0.59
CA PRO A 170 25.07 -9.19 -0.24
C PRO A 170 24.96 -9.99 -1.55
N THR A 171 23.89 -10.77 -1.76
CA THR A 171 23.72 -11.61 -2.94
C THR A 171 23.17 -10.80 -4.12
N GLN A 172 23.33 -11.32 -5.34
CA GLN A 172 22.80 -10.69 -6.56
C GLN A 172 21.32 -10.99 -6.82
N LYS A 173 20.67 -11.81 -5.99
CA LYS A 173 19.29 -12.24 -6.18
C LYS A 173 18.40 -11.76 -5.03
N PRO A 174 17.13 -11.41 -5.29
CA PRO A 174 16.18 -11.14 -4.23
C PRO A 174 15.89 -12.42 -3.44
N ILE A 175 15.75 -12.29 -2.12
CA ILE A 175 15.41 -13.39 -1.21
C ILE A 175 14.11 -13.03 -0.48
N ASN A 176 13.10 -13.88 -0.58
CA ASN A 176 11.85 -13.70 0.14
C ASN A 176 11.99 -14.18 1.59
N LEU A 177 11.81 -13.26 2.53
CA LEU A 177 11.78 -13.53 3.97
C LEU A 177 10.32 -13.58 4.42
N THR A 178 9.85 -14.75 4.83
CA THR A 178 8.56 -14.87 5.52
C THR A 178 8.74 -14.46 6.97
N PHE A 179 8.20 -13.31 7.34
CA PHE A 179 8.03 -12.89 8.73
C PHE A 179 6.70 -13.43 9.24
N SER A 180 6.69 -14.14 10.37
CA SER A 180 5.43 -14.51 11.03
C SER A 180 5.44 -14.35 12.53
N ILE A 181 4.27 -14.04 13.07
CA ILE A 181 3.97 -14.03 14.50
C ILE A 181 2.82 -15.01 14.74
N ARG A 182 2.99 -15.90 15.71
CA ARG A 182 2.01 -16.91 16.10
C ARG A 182 1.79 -16.94 17.59
N MET A 183 0.56 -17.23 17.99
CA MET A 183 0.22 -17.46 19.39
C MET A 183 0.88 -18.75 19.88
N ARG A 184 1.44 -18.71 21.08
CA ARG A 184 2.12 -19.87 21.66
C ARG A 184 1.17 -20.64 22.56
N ASN A 185 1.20 -21.97 22.45
CA ASN A 185 0.39 -22.90 23.26
C ASN A 185 -1.13 -22.76 23.09
N GLU A 186 -1.61 -22.12 22.02
CA GLU A 186 -3.02 -22.07 21.64
C GLU A 186 -3.28 -22.92 20.40
N ILE A 187 -4.42 -23.60 20.35
CA ILE A 187 -4.91 -24.35 19.18
C ILE A 187 -5.40 -23.39 18.06
N SER A 188 -5.42 -22.08 18.35
CA SER A 188 -5.81 -21.03 17.42
C SER A 188 -4.93 -21.03 16.15
N THR A 189 -5.58 -20.98 14.99
CA THR A 189 -4.93 -20.84 13.67
C THR A 189 -4.49 -19.40 13.36
N SER A 190 -4.65 -18.47 14.30
CA SER A 190 -4.34 -17.07 14.08
C SER A 190 -2.84 -16.85 13.95
N VAL A 191 -2.41 -16.53 12.74
CA VAL A 191 -1.02 -16.22 12.39
C VAL A 191 -0.99 -14.89 11.66
N PHE A 192 -0.15 -13.96 12.11
CA PHE A 192 0.24 -12.83 11.30
C PHE A 192 1.41 -13.26 10.42
N GLN A 193 1.30 -13.10 9.11
CA GLN A 193 2.36 -13.45 8.18
C GLN A 193 2.50 -12.36 7.12
N ARG A 194 3.75 -12.00 6.82
CA ARG A 194 4.12 -11.02 5.79
C ARG A 194 5.36 -11.51 5.06
N VAL A 195 5.34 -11.46 3.74
CA VAL A 195 6.53 -11.70 2.93
C VAL A 195 7.27 -10.37 2.76
N VAL A 196 8.53 -10.37 3.15
CA VAL A 196 9.45 -9.24 3.07
C VAL A 196 10.51 -9.58 2.03
N GLN A 197 10.54 -8.84 0.92
CA GLN A 197 11.47 -9.13 -0.17
C GLN A 197 12.80 -8.41 0.08
N SER A 198 13.84 -9.19 0.41
CA SER A 198 15.21 -8.70 0.56
C SER A 198 15.90 -8.65 -0.80
N VAL A 199 15.77 -7.53 -1.51
CA VAL A 199 16.49 -7.27 -2.77
C VAL A 199 17.99 -7.07 -2.52
N PRO A 200 18.88 -7.28 -3.52
CA PRO A 200 20.30 -6.98 -3.39
C PRO A 200 20.54 -5.57 -2.83
N GLY A 201 21.36 -5.46 -1.78
CA GLY A 201 21.55 -4.21 -1.06
C GLY A 201 20.85 -4.17 0.30
N PHE A 202 20.48 -2.97 0.74
CA PHE A 202 20.02 -2.71 2.10
C PHE A 202 18.52 -2.50 2.18
N LEU A 203 17.87 -3.12 3.16
CA LEU A 203 16.44 -3.05 3.44
C LEU A 203 16.20 -2.66 4.89
N ILE A 204 15.25 -1.74 5.09
CA ILE A 204 14.58 -1.54 6.38
C ILE A 204 13.10 -1.78 6.15
N GLU A 205 12.56 -2.85 6.73
CA GLU A 205 11.13 -3.11 6.70
C GLU A 205 10.49 -2.62 7.99
N HIS A 206 9.40 -1.85 7.85
CA HIS A 206 8.58 -1.38 8.95
C HIS A 206 7.23 -2.10 8.95
N ILE A 207 6.97 -2.91 9.98
CA ILE A 207 5.71 -3.64 10.13
C ILE A 207 4.94 -2.99 11.28
N ALA A 208 3.83 -2.31 10.97
CA ALA A 208 3.08 -1.60 12.00
C ALA A 208 2.50 -2.59 13.02
N VAL A 209 2.62 -2.25 14.30
CA VAL A 209 2.07 -3.10 15.38
C VAL A 209 0.55 -3.15 15.30
N SER A 210 -0.09 -2.10 14.79
CA SER A 210 -1.53 -2.10 14.47
C SER A 210 -1.93 -3.24 13.52
N ASP A 211 -1.10 -3.53 12.49
CA ASP A 211 -1.38 -4.59 11.51
C ASP A 211 -1.26 -5.98 12.16
N ILE A 212 -0.31 -6.11 13.10
CA ILE A 212 -0.12 -7.34 13.86
C ILE A 212 -1.30 -7.55 14.82
N LEU A 213 -1.73 -6.50 15.53
CA LEU A 213 -2.83 -6.54 16.50
C LEU A 213 -4.19 -6.89 15.88
N GLN A 214 -4.39 -6.66 14.57
CA GLN A 214 -5.60 -7.10 13.86
C GLN A 214 -5.77 -8.61 13.83
N ARG A 215 -4.68 -9.39 14.01
CA ARG A 215 -4.69 -10.85 13.91
C ARG A 215 -4.14 -11.56 15.15
N ILE A 216 -3.30 -10.89 15.94
CA ILE A 216 -2.57 -11.47 17.05
C ILE A 216 -2.76 -10.63 18.31
N ASP A 217 -3.21 -11.26 19.39
CA ASP A 217 -3.23 -10.65 20.72
C ASP A 217 -1.82 -10.70 21.34
N LEU A 218 -1.05 -9.62 21.15
CA LEU A 218 0.31 -9.50 21.67
C LEU A 218 0.37 -9.36 23.21
N ALA A 219 -0.76 -9.29 23.91
CA ALA A 219 -0.80 -9.35 25.37
C ALA A 219 -0.61 -10.78 25.90
N ARG A 220 -0.77 -11.81 25.05
CA ARG A 220 -0.55 -13.22 25.38
C ARG A 220 0.83 -13.69 24.90
N PRO A 221 1.33 -14.86 25.36
CA PRO A 221 2.57 -15.41 24.85
C PRO A 221 2.51 -15.68 23.33
N PHE A 222 3.46 -15.11 22.59
CA PHE A 222 3.60 -15.30 21.15
C PHE A 222 5.06 -15.64 20.79
N GLU A 223 5.25 -16.12 19.57
CA GLU A 223 6.55 -16.38 18.98
C GLU A 223 6.70 -15.59 17.68
N VAL A 224 7.92 -15.16 17.39
CA VAL A 224 8.26 -14.45 16.16
C VAL A 224 9.28 -15.28 15.40
N GLU A 225 9.07 -15.42 14.09
CA GLU A 225 10.01 -16.11 13.21
C GLU A 225 10.24 -15.37 11.89
N ILE A 226 11.46 -15.50 11.37
CA ILE A 226 11.86 -15.02 10.04
C ILE A 226 12.46 -16.19 9.29
N VAL A 227 11.81 -16.58 8.20
CA VAL A 227 12.17 -17.73 7.38
C VAL A 227 12.56 -17.26 5.98
N PRO A 228 13.80 -17.51 5.52
CA PRO A 228 14.14 -17.29 4.12
C PRO A 228 13.62 -18.45 3.24
N ASN A 229 12.66 -18.17 2.35
CA ASN A 229 11.90 -19.20 1.62
C ASN A 229 12.71 -20.01 0.60
N GLU A 230 13.84 -19.48 0.14
CA GLU A 230 14.66 -20.07 -0.94
C GLU A 230 16.14 -20.13 -0.55
N ALA A 231 16.43 -20.26 0.73
CA ALA A 231 17.78 -20.16 1.25
C ALA A 231 18.40 -21.52 1.57
N ASP A 232 19.14 -22.06 0.61
CA ASP A 232 20.26 -22.94 0.92
C ASP A 232 21.56 -22.14 0.75
N ASP A 233 22.44 -22.20 1.75
CA ASP A 233 23.70 -21.45 1.81
C ASP A 233 23.58 -19.92 1.60
N THR A 234 22.45 -19.35 2.01
CA THR A 234 22.19 -17.91 1.84
C THR A 234 22.80 -17.10 2.96
N VAL A 235 23.52 -16.03 2.60
CA VAL A 235 24.13 -15.09 3.55
C VAL A 235 23.30 -13.82 3.66
N LEU A 236 22.90 -13.44 4.86
CA LEU A 236 22.25 -12.16 5.17
C LEU A 236 22.87 -11.54 6.41
N TYR A 237 22.90 -10.21 6.44
CA TYR A 237 23.30 -9.44 7.61
C TYR A 237 22.05 -8.80 8.22
N PHE A 238 21.86 -8.93 9.53
CA PHE A 238 20.75 -8.34 10.27
C PHE A 238 21.24 -7.32 11.29
N GLY A 239 20.57 -6.19 11.36
CA GLY A 239 20.76 -5.16 12.38
C GLY A 239 19.71 -5.27 13.48
N PHE A 240 18.86 -4.26 13.58
CA PHE A 240 17.70 -4.25 14.46
C PHE A 240 16.55 -5.08 13.88
N ILE A 241 16.09 -6.09 14.63
CA ILE A 241 15.03 -7.04 14.24
C ILE A 241 14.00 -7.23 15.37
N ASP A 242 13.47 -6.13 15.92
CA ASP A 242 12.74 -6.11 17.18
C ASP A 242 11.59 -5.07 17.15
N PHE A 243 10.74 -5.05 18.18
CA PHE A 243 9.72 -4.00 18.34
C PHE A 243 10.36 -2.68 18.80
N ALA A 244 9.90 -1.55 18.26
CA ALA A 244 10.42 -0.23 18.56
C ALA A 244 9.33 0.82 18.81
N TRP A 245 9.70 1.80 19.63
CA TRP A 245 9.02 3.09 19.81
C TRP A 245 9.93 4.18 19.23
N LEU A 246 9.44 4.96 18.29
CA LEU A 246 10.25 5.90 17.51
C LEU A 246 10.13 7.36 17.99
N TYR A 247 11.18 8.18 17.79
CA TYR A 247 11.22 9.62 18.12
C TYR A 247 11.96 10.50 17.08
N PRO A 248 11.55 11.77 16.82
CA PRO A 248 10.22 12.32 17.17
C PRO A 248 9.20 11.42 16.53
N LYS A 249 8.10 11.08 17.24
CA LYS A 249 7.17 9.99 16.90
C LYS A 249 7.04 9.92 15.40
N LYS A 250 7.92 9.11 14.78
CA LYS A 250 8.05 9.13 13.35
C LYS A 250 6.78 8.41 13.02
N GLU A 251 5.87 9.05 12.30
CA GLU A 251 4.85 8.30 11.60
C GLU A 251 5.64 7.32 10.76
N VAL A 252 5.85 6.14 11.34
CA VAL A 252 6.33 4.97 10.65
C VAL A 252 5.33 4.90 9.54
N LYS A 253 5.80 5.10 8.32
CA LYS A 253 5.03 4.79 7.12
C LYS A 253 4.85 3.27 7.06
N GLY A 254 4.22 2.67 8.08
CA GLY A 254 3.15 1.72 7.85
C GLY A 254 2.05 2.44 7.05
N PRO A 255 1.21 1.69 6.35
CA PRO A 255 0.56 2.11 5.12
C PRO A 255 -0.29 3.36 5.31
N SER A 256 0.33 4.55 5.24
CA SER A 256 -0.28 5.83 5.56
C SER A 256 -0.98 5.84 6.95
N THR A 257 -1.33 7.00 7.48
CA THR A 257 -2.71 7.06 7.95
C THR A 257 -3.51 6.70 6.70
N GLU A 258 -4.06 5.48 6.59
CA GLU A 258 -5.30 5.43 5.83
C GLU A 258 -6.22 6.39 6.62
N ALA A 259 -6.23 7.66 6.22
CA ALA A 259 -7.47 8.31 5.89
C ALA A 259 -8.28 7.19 5.23
N THR A 260 -9.17 6.61 6.03
CA THR A 260 -9.81 5.33 5.74
C THR A 260 -10.25 5.41 4.31
N LYS A 261 -9.63 4.62 3.42
CA LYS A 261 -9.63 4.99 2.00
C LYS A 261 -11.09 5.04 1.58
N PRO A 262 -11.60 6.21 1.19
CA PRO A 262 -13.02 6.37 1.06
C PRO A 262 -13.51 5.44 -0.03
N TRP A 263 -14.62 4.76 0.24
CA TRP A 263 -15.24 3.92 -0.77
C TRP A 263 -15.67 4.80 -1.93
N LYS A 264 -15.41 4.31 -3.14
CA LYS A 264 -15.82 4.99 -4.36
C LYS A 264 -17.16 4.49 -4.87
N CYS A 265 -17.53 3.26 -4.53
CA CYS A 265 -18.81 2.67 -4.90
C CYS A 265 -19.31 1.68 -3.83
N ILE A 266 -20.61 1.70 -3.57
CA ILE A 266 -21.29 0.67 -2.78
C ILE A 266 -22.18 -0.15 -3.73
N VAL A 267 -21.96 -1.46 -3.74
CA VAL A 267 -22.69 -2.43 -4.55
C VAL A 267 -23.69 -3.14 -3.64
N TRP A 268 -24.95 -3.15 -4.05
CA TRP A 268 -26.07 -3.64 -3.24
C TRP A 268 -26.63 -4.92 -3.84
N ASP A 269 -26.91 -5.91 -2.99
CA ASP A 269 -27.97 -6.87 -3.29
C ASP A 269 -29.36 -6.21 -3.15
N LEU A 270 -30.41 -6.88 -3.62
CA LEU A 270 -31.78 -6.37 -3.62
C LEU A 270 -32.64 -7.02 -2.53
N ASP A 271 -32.83 -8.34 -2.62
CA ASP A 271 -33.75 -9.09 -1.76
C ASP A 271 -33.24 -9.12 -0.32
N ASN A 272 -34.12 -8.87 0.64
CA ASN A 272 -33.78 -8.67 2.06
C ASN A 272 -32.69 -7.61 2.37
N THR A 273 -32.21 -6.89 1.35
CA THR A 273 -31.12 -5.92 1.44
C THR A 273 -31.62 -4.50 1.21
N LEU A 274 -32.12 -4.17 0.00
CA LEU A 274 -32.77 -2.88 -0.27
C LEU A 274 -34.25 -2.88 0.11
N TRP A 275 -34.88 -4.05 0.12
CA TRP A 275 -36.26 -4.24 0.52
C TRP A 275 -36.39 -5.50 1.36
N HIS A 276 -37.50 -5.64 2.08
CA HIS A 276 -37.87 -6.86 2.77
C HIS A 276 -38.68 -7.76 1.83
N GLY A 277 -38.34 -9.05 1.84
CA GLY A 277 -38.96 -10.06 0.97
C GLY A 277 -38.05 -10.46 -0.19
N THR A 278 -38.47 -11.49 -0.92
CA THR A 278 -37.82 -11.98 -2.14
C THR A 278 -38.72 -11.73 -3.34
N LEU A 279 -38.19 -11.12 -4.41
CA LEU A 279 -39.01 -10.73 -5.56
C LEU A 279 -39.71 -11.93 -6.21
N ILE A 280 -39.06 -13.09 -6.25
CA ILE A 280 -39.59 -14.32 -6.86
C ILE A 280 -40.74 -14.92 -6.05
N GLU A 281 -40.66 -14.93 -4.72
CA GLU A 281 -41.69 -15.58 -3.88
C GLU A 281 -42.82 -14.60 -3.53
N ASP A 282 -42.46 -13.37 -3.18
CA ASP A 282 -43.41 -12.37 -2.72
C ASP A 282 -44.07 -11.63 -3.89
N GLY A 283 -43.39 -11.46 -5.01
CA GLY A 283 -43.83 -10.59 -6.11
C GLY A 283 -43.75 -9.10 -5.75
N PRO A 284 -43.80 -8.21 -6.75
CA PRO A 284 -43.48 -6.79 -6.58
C PRO A 284 -44.41 -6.04 -5.59
N ASP A 285 -45.68 -6.45 -5.49
CA ASP A 285 -46.69 -5.75 -4.66
C ASP A 285 -46.51 -5.97 -3.15
N ARG A 286 -45.81 -7.03 -2.75
CA ARG A 286 -45.64 -7.40 -1.33
C ARG A 286 -44.29 -7.00 -0.75
N LEU A 287 -43.34 -6.60 -1.59
CA LEU A 287 -42.04 -6.10 -1.15
C LEU A 287 -42.19 -4.79 -0.37
N LYS A 288 -41.38 -4.63 0.67
CA LYS A 288 -41.36 -3.41 1.49
C LYS A 288 -39.99 -2.74 1.43
N LEU A 289 -39.94 -1.55 0.84
CA LEU A 289 -38.71 -0.77 0.74
C LEU A 289 -38.14 -0.42 2.12
N ARG A 290 -36.84 -0.65 2.29
CA ARG A 290 -36.09 -0.26 3.49
C ARG A 290 -35.70 1.21 3.43
N HIS A 291 -36.46 2.06 4.12
CA HIS A 291 -36.30 3.50 4.07
C HIS A 291 -34.98 3.99 4.69
N ASP A 292 -34.50 3.29 5.72
CA ASP A 292 -33.17 3.49 6.32
C ASP A 292 -32.06 3.37 5.28
N ILE A 293 -32.16 2.39 4.37
CA ILE A 293 -31.16 2.17 3.33
C ILE A 293 -31.26 3.21 2.21
N VAL A 294 -32.48 3.67 1.87
CA VAL A 294 -32.66 4.76 0.91
C VAL A 294 -32.03 6.05 1.41
N GLU A 295 -32.11 6.34 2.71
CA GLU A 295 -31.43 7.50 3.32
C GLU A 295 -29.91 7.36 3.23
N VAL A 296 -29.37 6.17 3.51
CA VAL A 296 -27.94 5.88 3.33
C VAL A 296 -27.50 6.15 1.89
N ILE A 297 -28.23 5.64 0.90
CA ILE A 297 -27.93 5.83 -0.53
C ILE A 297 -27.96 7.31 -0.89
N ARG A 298 -29.00 8.05 -0.48
CA ARG A 298 -29.13 9.48 -0.78
C ARG A 298 -27.98 10.31 -0.22
N GLU A 299 -27.59 10.05 1.02
CA GLU A 299 -26.55 10.82 1.68
C GLU A 299 -25.15 10.44 1.17
N THR A 300 -24.87 9.16 0.95
CA THR A 300 -23.59 8.74 0.36
C THR A 300 -23.44 9.17 -1.11
N ASP A 301 -24.53 9.21 -1.89
CA ASP A 301 -24.57 9.81 -3.23
C ASP A 301 -24.26 11.31 -3.21
N ARG A 302 -24.79 12.08 -2.25
CA ARG A 302 -24.43 13.50 -2.06
C ARG A 302 -22.94 13.69 -1.75
N ARG A 303 -22.36 12.77 -0.99
CA ARG A 303 -20.92 12.67 -0.71
C ARG A 303 -20.11 12.15 -1.91
N GLY A 304 -20.78 11.83 -3.02
CA GLY A 304 -20.20 11.39 -4.28
C GLY A 304 -19.65 9.97 -4.22
N ILE A 305 -20.21 9.10 -3.38
CA ILE A 305 -20.01 7.66 -3.46
C ILE A 305 -21.01 7.11 -4.48
N LEU A 306 -20.52 6.32 -5.42
CA LEU A 306 -21.36 5.74 -6.47
C LEU A 306 -22.14 4.53 -5.95
N HIS A 307 -23.22 4.17 -6.62
CA HIS A 307 -24.01 2.99 -6.28
C HIS A 307 -24.16 2.08 -7.49
N SER A 308 -24.16 0.78 -7.25
CA SER A 308 -24.46 -0.24 -8.25
C SER A 308 -25.21 -1.41 -7.61
N ILE A 309 -25.63 -2.39 -8.42
CA ILE A 309 -26.37 -3.57 -7.96
C ILE A 309 -25.63 -4.81 -8.41
N ALA A 310 -25.49 -5.79 -7.51
CA ALA A 310 -25.13 -7.16 -7.84
C ALA A 310 -26.16 -8.07 -7.17
N SER A 311 -27.14 -8.56 -7.93
CA SER A 311 -28.27 -9.32 -7.39
C SER A 311 -28.71 -10.47 -8.29
N LYS A 312 -29.16 -11.57 -7.66
CA LYS A 312 -29.64 -12.78 -8.33
C LYS A 312 -31.14 -12.69 -8.56
N ASN A 313 -31.52 -12.01 -9.63
CA ASN A 313 -32.91 -11.70 -9.96
C ASN A 313 -33.16 -11.64 -11.47
N ASN A 314 -34.43 -11.57 -11.87
CA ASN A 314 -34.80 -11.18 -13.22
C ASN A 314 -34.55 -9.66 -13.40
N TYR A 315 -33.77 -9.29 -14.42
CA TYR A 315 -33.41 -7.90 -14.68
C TYR A 315 -34.64 -6.99 -14.88
N ALA A 316 -35.59 -7.40 -15.72
CA ALA A 316 -36.73 -6.56 -16.08
C ALA A 316 -37.64 -6.30 -14.87
N ASP A 317 -37.93 -7.34 -14.10
CA ASP A 317 -38.82 -7.25 -12.93
C ASP A 317 -38.18 -6.41 -11.83
N ALA A 318 -36.90 -6.66 -11.51
CA ALA A 318 -36.18 -5.91 -10.48
C ALA A 318 -36.05 -4.43 -10.81
N VAL A 319 -35.74 -4.09 -12.07
CA VAL A 319 -35.66 -2.69 -12.52
C VAL A 319 -37.01 -2.00 -12.44
N GLN A 320 -38.10 -2.69 -12.77
CA GLN A 320 -39.46 -2.13 -12.65
C GLN A 320 -39.79 -1.75 -11.20
N VAL A 321 -39.42 -2.59 -10.22
CA VAL A 321 -39.59 -2.27 -8.79
C VAL A 321 -38.77 -1.06 -8.38
N LEU A 322 -37.50 -0.99 -8.80
CA LEU A 322 -36.63 0.16 -8.51
C LEU A 322 -37.16 1.47 -9.11
N GLN A 323 -37.76 1.40 -10.30
CA GLN A 323 -38.39 2.54 -10.99
C GLN A 323 -39.69 2.97 -10.30
N LEU A 324 -40.52 2.03 -9.85
CA LEU A 324 -41.75 2.30 -9.11
C LEU A 324 -41.45 3.14 -7.84
N TRP A 325 -40.34 2.85 -7.17
CA TRP A 325 -39.88 3.59 -5.99
C TRP A 325 -38.97 4.78 -6.30
N GLY A 326 -38.65 5.02 -7.58
CA GLY A 326 -37.86 6.16 -8.04
C GLY A 326 -36.41 6.18 -7.54
N ILE A 327 -35.84 5.01 -7.25
CA ILE A 327 -34.46 4.84 -6.77
C ILE A 327 -33.51 4.25 -7.82
N ASP A 328 -34.04 3.78 -8.95
CA ASP A 328 -33.27 3.27 -10.10
C ASP A 328 -32.15 4.25 -10.54
N LYS A 329 -32.44 5.55 -10.53
CA LYS A 329 -31.51 6.62 -10.91
C LYS A 329 -30.20 6.67 -10.13
N TYR A 330 -30.12 6.05 -8.95
CA TYR A 330 -28.89 5.99 -8.14
C TYR A 330 -27.90 4.93 -8.64
N PHE A 331 -28.38 3.89 -9.32
CA PHE A 331 -27.59 2.71 -9.63
C PHE A 331 -26.96 2.77 -11.03
N LEU A 332 -25.63 2.79 -11.06
CA LEU A 332 -24.82 2.74 -12.27
C LEU A 332 -24.46 1.28 -12.58
N TYR A 333 -24.55 0.88 -13.84
CA TYR A 333 -24.15 -0.45 -14.32
C TYR A 333 -24.70 -1.64 -13.51
N PRO A 334 -26.00 -1.70 -13.18
CA PRO A 334 -26.56 -2.79 -12.37
C PRO A 334 -26.33 -4.15 -13.03
N GLN A 335 -25.79 -5.11 -12.28
CA GLN A 335 -25.61 -6.50 -12.66
C GLN A 335 -26.71 -7.33 -11.97
N ILE A 336 -27.81 -7.54 -12.67
CA ILE A 336 -28.95 -8.32 -12.18
C ILE A 336 -29.07 -9.56 -13.07
N SER A 337 -28.56 -10.68 -12.57
CA SER A 337 -28.45 -11.94 -13.31
C SER A 337 -28.19 -13.10 -12.36
N TRP A 338 -28.20 -14.34 -12.87
CA TRP A 338 -27.91 -15.55 -12.09
C TRP A 338 -26.42 -15.88 -11.96
N ASP A 339 -25.54 -14.99 -12.42
CA ASP A 339 -24.10 -15.15 -12.31
C ASP A 339 -23.60 -14.99 -10.87
N GLN A 340 -22.32 -15.35 -10.66
CA GLN A 340 -21.65 -15.15 -9.37
C GLN A 340 -21.55 -13.66 -9.02
N LYS A 341 -21.72 -13.32 -7.72
CA LYS A 341 -21.66 -11.95 -7.23
C LYS A 341 -20.25 -11.37 -7.39
N SER A 342 -19.20 -12.17 -7.16
CA SER A 342 -17.81 -11.77 -7.42
C SER A 342 -17.58 -11.29 -8.86
N LEU A 343 -18.04 -12.04 -9.85
CA LEU A 343 -17.94 -11.66 -11.27
C LEU A 343 -18.69 -10.36 -11.58
N SER A 344 -19.89 -10.22 -11.02
CA SER A 344 -20.69 -8.99 -11.14
C SER A 344 -19.94 -7.77 -10.57
N ILE A 345 -19.32 -7.92 -9.40
CA ILE A 345 -18.54 -6.86 -8.74
C ILE A 345 -17.29 -6.49 -9.56
N ALA A 346 -16.57 -7.49 -10.09
CA ALA A 346 -15.42 -7.24 -10.97
C ALA A 346 -15.83 -6.48 -12.24
N ARG A 347 -16.97 -6.85 -12.84
CA ARG A 347 -17.53 -6.15 -14.00
C ARG A 347 -17.91 -4.70 -13.69
N ILE A 348 -18.51 -4.45 -12.52
CA ILE A 348 -18.85 -3.10 -12.05
C ILE A 348 -17.58 -2.25 -11.88
N ALA A 349 -16.54 -2.80 -11.23
CA ALA A 349 -15.27 -2.09 -11.06
C ALA A 349 -14.65 -1.72 -12.42
N GLN A 350 -14.70 -2.63 -13.40
CA GLN A 350 -14.23 -2.39 -14.76
C GLN A 350 -15.04 -1.28 -15.47
N LEU A 351 -16.37 -1.36 -15.46
CA LEU A 351 -17.24 -0.39 -16.13
C LEU A 351 -17.15 1.01 -15.51
N LEU A 352 -16.97 1.08 -14.19
CA LEU A 352 -16.71 2.32 -13.47
C LEU A 352 -15.25 2.79 -13.58
N ASN A 353 -14.34 1.97 -14.13
CA ASN A 353 -12.91 2.24 -14.18
C ASN A 353 -12.33 2.68 -12.81
N ILE A 354 -12.70 1.95 -11.75
CA ILE A 354 -12.19 2.15 -10.39
C ILE A 354 -11.54 0.87 -9.88
N GLY A 355 -10.61 1.03 -8.93
CA GLY A 355 -9.96 -0.12 -8.30
C GLY A 355 -10.96 -0.93 -7.48
N ILE A 356 -10.93 -2.25 -7.63
CA ILE A 356 -11.84 -3.17 -6.91
C ILE A 356 -11.72 -3.02 -5.39
N GLU A 357 -10.55 -2.58 -4.90
CA GLU A 357 -10.28 -2.30 -3.49
C GLU A 357 -11.01 -1.07 -2.94
N SER A 358 -11.73 -0.33 -3.79
CA SER A 358 -12.52 0.85 -3.39
C SER A 358 -14.03 0.58 -3.40
N LEU A 359 -14.43 -0.67 -3.56
CA LEU A 359 -15.83 -1.11 -3.55
C LEU A 359 -16.19 -1.69 -2.18
N ALA A 360 -17.43 -1.44 -1.76
CA ALA A 360 -18.08 -2.21 -0.73
C ALA A 360 -19.26 -2.99 -1.32
N PHE A 361 -19.48 -4.20 -0.82
CA PHE A 361 -20.58 -5.07 -1.18
C PHE A 361 -21.46 -5.32 0.04
N VAL A 362 -22.76 -5.08 -0.12
CA VAL A 362 -23.79 -5.24 0.92
C VAL A 362 -24.76 -6.33 0.49
N ASP A 363 -24.89 -7.38 1.29
CA ASP A 363 -25.75 -8.54 1.01
C ASP A 363 -26.19 -9.19 2.33
N ASP A 364 -27.42 -9.70 2.41
CA ASP A 364 -27.94 -10.37 3.61
C ASP A 364 -27.37 -11.79 3.74
N GLN A 365 -27.17 -12.48 2.62
CA GLN A 365 -26.82 -13.90 2.59
C GLN A 365 -25.35 -14.13 2.97
N PRO A 366 -25.06 -14.89 4.05
CA PRO A 366 -23.67 -15.17 4.45
C PRO A 366 -22.87 -15.91 3.37
N PHE A 367 -23.53 -16.75 2.57
CA PHE A 367 -22.92 -17.50 1.48
C PHE A 367 -22.38 -16.58 0.38
N GLU A 368 -23.20 -15.67 -0.13
CA GLU A 368 -22.79 -14.70 -1.18
C GLU A 368 -21.69 -13.77 -0.66
N ARG A 369 -21.76 -13.36 0.61
CA ARG A 369 -20.72 -12.56 1.26
C ARG A 369 -19.38 -13.28 1.33
N GLU A 370 -19.35 -14.57 1.67
CA GLU A 370 -18.12 -15.35 1.71
C GLU A 370 -17.57 -15.66 0.30
N GLU A 371 -18.45 -15.88 -0.68
CA GLU A 371 -18.08 -16.05 -2.08
C GLU A 371 -17.28 -14.84 -2.59
N VAL A 372 -17.81 -13.64 -2.38
CA VAL A 372 -17.13 -12.38 -2.75
C VAL A 372 -15.83 -12.19 -1.96
N ARG A 373 -15.82 -12.49 -0.66
CA ARG A 373 -14.62 -12.36 0.19
C ARG A 373 -13.49 -13.27 -0.26
N SER A 374 -13.83 -14.50 -0.68
CA SER A 374 -12.87 -15.48 -1.19
C SER A 374 -12.30 -15.07 -2.55
N ALA A 375 -13.15 -14.67 -3.49
CA ALA A 375 -12.74 -14.28 -4.84
C ALA A 375 -12.00 -12.93 -4.86
N HIS A 376 -12.42 -11.98 -4.04
CA HIS A 376 -11.91 -10.61 -4.00
C HIS A 376 -11.66 -10.13 -2.56
N PRO A 377 -10.54 -10.54 -1.92
CA PRO A 377 -10.23 -10.20 -0.53
C PRO A 377 -10.11 -8.70 -0.22
N HIS A 378 -10.00 -7.86 -1.26
CA HIS A 378 -9.87 -6.41 -1.14
C HIS A 378 -11.22 -5.67 -1.21
N VAL A 379 -12.32 -6.35 -1.53
CA VAL A 379 -13.66 -5.76 -1.50
C VAL A 379 -14.15 -5.74 -0.06
N ALA A 380 -14.61 -4.59 0.43
CA ALA A 380 -15.23 -4.53 1.74
C ALA A 380 -16.59 -5.25 1.70
N VAL A 381 -16.81 -6.25 2.55
CA VAL A 381 -18.07 -6.99 2.60
C VAL A 381 -18.84 -6.63 3.87
N VAL A 382 -20.10 -6.25 3.73
CA VAL A 382 -20.96 -5.73 4.80
C VAL A 382 -22.25 -6.55 4.87
N ASP A 383 -22.67 -6.88 6.08
CA ASP A 383 -23.99 -7.48 6.32
C ASP A 383 -25.10 -6.46 6.04
N ALA A 384 -26.17 -6.86 5.35
CA ALA A 384 -27.35 -6.02 5.15
C ALA A 384 -27.99 -5.51 6.46
N ALA A 385 -27.78 -6.21 7.58
CA ALA A 385 -28.19 -5.77 8.91
C ALA A 385 -27.43 -4.52 9.39
N ASP A 386 -26.16 -4.38 8.98
CA ASP A 386 -25.29 -3.25 9.36
C ASP A 386 -25.37 -2.09 8.37
N ALA A 387 -26.09 -2.26 7.26
CA ALA A 387 -26.13 -1.30 6.16
C ALA A 387 -26.66 0.09 6.57
N GLY A 388 -27.58 0.16 7.54
CA GLY A 388 -28.07 1.43 8.09
C GLY A 388 -26.98 2.25 8.81
N GLN A 389 -25.90 1.61 9.26
CA GLN A 389 -24.80 2.25 9.99
C GLN A 389 -23.69 2.77 9.06
N LEU A 390 -23.80 2.54 7.74
CA LEU A 390 -22.77 2.93 6.77
C LEU A 390 -22.48 4.43 6.77
N LEU A 391 -23.44 5.29 7.11
CA LEU A 391 -23.22 6.74 7.20
C LEU A 391 -22.23 7.15 8.28
N SER A 392 -22.05 6.31 9.31
CA SER A 392 -21.11 6.55 10.41
C SER A 392 -19.71 6.00 10.11
N ARG A 393 -19.57 5.13 9.10
CA ARG A 393 -18.29 4.51 8.76
C ARG A 393 -17.30 5.55 8.23
N PRO A 394 -16.04 5.52 8.70
CA PRO A 394 -14.99 6.44 8.22
C PRO A 394 -14.83 6.43 6.69
N GLU A 395 -14.97 5.28 6.04
CA GLU A 395 -14.89 5.10 4.59
C GLU A 395 -15.99 5.86 3.82
N CYS A 396 -17.09 6.17 4.50
CA CYS A 396 -18.23 6.91 3.95
C CYS A 396 -18.23 8.40 4.36
N GLN A 397 -17.26 8.86 5.16
CA GLN A 397 -17.12 10.27 5.59
C GLN A 397 -16.41 11.12 4.54
N VAL A 398 -16.91 11.09 3.31
CA VAL A 398 -16.40 11.93 2.22
C VAL A 398 -17.04 13.32 2.31
N PRO A 399 -16.27 14.43 2.27
CA PRO A 399 -16.82 15.78 2.27
C PRO A 399 -17.78 15.99 1.09
N ILE A 400 -18.88 16.68 1.36
CA ILE A 400 -19.81 17.11 0.31
C ILE A 400 -19.21 18.34 -0.38
N THR A 401 -18.91 18.20 -1.67
CA THR A 401 -18.46 19.26 -2.57
C THR A 401 -19.43 19.37 -3.74
N GLU A 402 -19.39 20.47 -4.49
CA GLU A 402 -20.18 20.60 -5.71
C GLU A 402 -19.87 19.48 -6.71
N GLU A 403 -18.61 19.02 -6.77
CA GLU A 403 -18.24 17.91 -7.63
C GLU A 403 -18.71 16.56 -7.10
N SER A 404 -18.70 16.34 -5.78
CA SER A 404 -19.20 15.10 -5.20
C SER A 404 -20.68 14.90 -5.53
N GLN A 405 -21.48 15.97 -5.44
CA GLN A 405 -22.92 15.95 -5.75
C GLN A 405 -23.22 15.65 -7.22
N HIS A 406 -22.37 16.13 -8.14
CA HIS A 406 -22.55 15.89 -9.57
C HIS A 406 -21.88 14.61 -10.07
N ARG A 407 -21.19 13.86 -9.21
CA ARG A 407 -20.36 12.73 -9.64
C ARG A 407 -21.16 11.65 -10.34
N ARG A 408 -22.35 11.30 -9.84
CA ARG A 408 -23.21 10.31 -10.50
C ARG A 408 -23.59 10.74 -11.91
N ALA A 409 -24.01 11.99 -12.09
CA ALA A 409 -24.40 12.53 -13.39
C ALA A 409 -23.23 12.47 -14.40
N MET A 410 -22.00 12.70 -13.95
CA MET A 410 -20.81 12.57 -14.80
C MET A 410 -20.60 11.14 -15.33
N TYR A 411 -20.87 10.12 -14.50
CA TYR A 411 -20.80 8.72 -14.95
C TYR A 411 -21.96 8.34 -15.87
N GLN A 412 -23.14 8.93 -15.67
CA GLN A 412 -24.28 8.74 -16.58
C GLN A 412 -23.98 9.32 -17.97
N GLN A 413 -23.42 10.53 -18.03
CA GLN A 413 -22.98 11.14 -19.29
C GLN A 413 -21.89 10.30 -19.99
N GLU A 414 -20.96 9.71 -19.24
CA GLU A 414 -19.95 8.82 -19.83
C GLU A 414 -20.57 7.54 -20.39
N LYS A 415 -21.60 6.99 -19.73
CA LYS A 415 -22.35 5.84 -20.25
C LYS A 415 -23.08 6.19 -21.55
N GLU A 416 -23.74 7.33 -21.61
CA GLU A 416 -24.40 7.82 -22.85
C GLU A 416 -23.39 7.97 -23.99
N ARG A 417 -22.21 8.54 -23.69
CA ARG A 417 -21.12 8.65 -24.66
C ARG A 417 -20.65 7.28 -25.16
N GLN A 418 -20.48 6.30 -24.27
CA GLN A 418 -20.07 4.94 -24.66
C GLN A 418 -21.10 4.30 -25.60
N LEU A 419 -22.40 4.47 -25.35
CA LEU A 419 -23.45 3.97 -26.24
C LEU A 419 -23.39 4.63 -27.63
N VAL A 420 -23.13 5.93 -27.69
CA VAL A 420 -22.95 6.64 -28.97
C VAL A 420 -21.65 6.21 -29.66
N GLN A 421 -20.59 5.90 -28.90
CA GLN A 421 -19.34 5.37 -29.43
C GLN A 421 -19.52 3.96 -30.02
N GLU A 422 -20.25 3.07 -29.33
CA GLU A 422 -20.53 1.70 -29.79
C GLU A 422 -21.35 1.67 -31.08
N SER A 423 -22.16 2.70 -31.31
CA SER A 423 -22.98 2.86 -32.52
C SER A 423 -22.36 3.77 -33.58
N PHE A 424 -21.09 4.20 -33.41
CA PHE A 424 -20.42 5.09 -34.35
C PHE A 424 -19.70 4.31 -35.46
N ASP A 425 -20.05 4.58 -36.72
CA ASP A 425 -19.54 3.88 -37.91
C ASP A 425 -18.15 4.35 -38.40
N GLY A 426 -17.29 4.88 -37.51
CA GLY A 426 -15.97 5.42 -37.86
C GLY A 426 -14.86 4.99 -36.90
N ASP A 427 -13.62 5.39 -37.20
CA ASP A 427 -12.51 5.14 -36.27
C ASP A 427 -12.61 6.01 -35.00
N TYR A 428 -11.91 5.59 -33.95
CA TYR A 428 -11.94 6.26 -32.65
C TYR A 428 -11.44 7.71 -32.70
N GLY A 429 -10.48 8.03 -33.57
CA GLY A 429 -9.97 9.39 -33.71
C GLY A 429 -11.03 10.34 -34.28
N THR A 430 -11.80 9.87 -35.26
CA THR A 430 -12.92 10.60 -35.87
C THR A 430 -14.03 10.84 -34.84
N PHE A 431 -14.34 9.83 -34.01
CA PHE A 431 -15.28 9.98 -32.90
C PHE A 431 -14.86 11.08 -31.90
N LEU A 432 -13.58 11.14 -31.53
CA LEU A 432 -13.07 12.18 -30.63
C LEU A 432 -13.20 13.60 -31.22
N GLN A 433 -12.98 13.75 -32.53
CA GLN A 433 -13.21 15.03 -33.21
C GLN A 433 -14.69 15.45 -33.14
N GLU A 434 -15.61 14.50 -33.38
CA GLU A 434 -17.04 14.76 -33.29
C GLU A 434 -17.55 15.08 -31.88
N CYS A 435 -16.86 14.60 -30.84
CA CYS A 435 -17.16 14.98 -29.47
C CYS A 435 -16.99 16.49 -29.26
N LYS A 436 -16.17 17.17 -30.07
CA LYS A 436 -15.86 18.60 -29.97
C LYS A 436 -15.32 18.96 -28.59
N ILE A 437 -14.33 18.20 -28.14
CA ILE A 437 -13.67 18.41 -26.84
C ILE A 437 -12.97 19.78 -26.85
N LYS A 438 -13.30 20.61 -25.87
CA LYS A 438 -12.69 21.91 -25.62
C LYS A 438 -11.99 21.91 -24.28
N VAL A 439 -10.73 22.32 -24.27
CA VAL A 439 -9.91 22.47 -23.07
C VAL A 439 -9.78 23.95 -22.76
N THR A 440 -9.98 24.32 -21.49
CA THR A 440 -9.74 25.67 -20.99
C THR A 440 -8.68 25.61 -19.90
N LEU A 441 -7.65 26.45 -20.04
CA LEU A 441 -6.55 26.57 -19.08
C LEU A 441 -6.71 27.86 -18.29
N THR A 442 -6.63 27.74 -16.96
CA THR A 442 -6.60 28.88 -16.02
C THR A 442 -5.48 28.68 -15.01
N LYS A 443 -4.98 29.76 -14.39
CA LYS A 443 -4.00 29.63 -13.29
C LYS A 443 -4.64 29.07 -12.02
N LEU A 444 -3.80 28.52 -11.13
CA LEU A 444 -4.23 28.19 -9.77
C LEU A 444 -4.52 29.49 -9.00
N THR A 445 -5.74 29.63 -8.48
CA THR A 445 -6.19 30.77 -7.69
C THR A 445 -6.96 30.26 -6.47
N GLY A 446 -7.26 31.14 -5.51
CA GLY A 446 -8.08 30.78 -4.35
C GLY A 446 -9.44 30.18 -4.73
N GLU A 447 -10.02 30.60 -5.86
CA GLU A 447 -11.33 30.12 -6.33
C GLU A 447 -11.32 28.65 -6.78
N ASN A 448 -10.20 28.15 -7.31
CA ASN A 448 -10.10 26.78 -7.83
C ASN A 448 -9.20 25.87 -6.97
N LEU A 449 -8.62 26.38 -5.88
CA LEU A 449 -7.68 25.67 -5.02
C LEU A 449 -8.29 24.40 -4.41
N GLU A 450 -9.47 24.49 -3.79
CA GLU A 450 -10.12 23.33 -3.17
C GLU A 450 -10.40 22.22 -4.17
N ARG A 451 -10.72 22.61 -5.41
CA ARG A 451 -11.00 21.67 -6.48
C ARG A 451 -9.74 20.96 -6.97
N VAL A 452 -8.64 21.70 -7.08
CA VAL A 452 -7.31 21.13 -7.40
C VAL A 452 -6.82 20.24 -6.28
N TYR A 453 -7.02 20.63 -5.02
CA TYR A 453 -6.73 19.81 -3.86
C TYR A 453 -7.50 18.48 -3.92
N GLU A 454 -8.82 18.50 -4.13
CA GLU A 454 -9.62 17.28 -4.26
C GLU A 454 -9.11 16.38 -5.40
N LEU A 455 -8.80 16.95 -6.56
CA LEU A 455 -8.22 16.22 -7.69
C LEU A 455 -6.88 15.56 -7.32
N ALA A 456 -5.99 16.31 -6.66
CA ALA A 456 -4.67 15.85 -6.25
C ALA A 456 -4.74 14.70 -5.25
N GLN A 457 -5.73 14.69 -4.35
CA GLN A 457 -5.90 13.61 -3.38
C GLN A 457 -6.54 12.35 -3.98
N ARG A 458 -7.46 12.49 -4.94
CA ARG A 458 -8.24 11.35 -5.48
C ARG A 458 -7.60 10.63 -6.66
N THR A 459 -6.68 11.29 -7.36
CA THR A 459 -6.09 10.78 -8.60
C THR A 459 -4.93 9.83 -8.33
N ASN A 460 -5.05 8.57 -8.77
CA ASN A 460 -3.99 7.56 -8.63
C ASN A 460 -3.39 7.18 -9.99
N GLN A 461 -4.21 6.62 -10.89
CA GLN A 461 -3.74 6.09 -12.18
C GLN A 461 -3.23 7.16 -13.14
N MET A 462 -3.76 8.38 -13.02
CA MET A 462 -3.46 9.52 -13.89
C MET A 462 -2.65 10.60 -13.15
N ASN A 463 -1.97 10.23 -12.06
CA ASN A 463 -0.98 11.08 -11.40
C ASN A 463 0.41 10.63 -11.87
N PHE A 464 1.10 11.49 -12.60
CA PHE A 464 2.37 11.16 -13.24
C PHE A 464 3.58 11.49 -12.35
N SER A 465 3.46 12.36 -11.35
CA SER A 465 4.57 12.64 -10.41
C SER A 465 4.49 11.84 -9.11
N GLY A 466 3.29 11.34 -8.79
CA GLY A 466 2.98 10.72 -7.50
C GLY A 466 2.86 11.75 -6.36
N ALA A 467 2.92 13.04 -6.65
CA ALA A 467 2.82 14.08 -5.64
C ALA A 467 1.40 14.20 -5.07
N ARG A 468 1.33 14.52 -3.78
CA ARG A 468 0.12 14.91 -3.06
C ARG A 468 0.39 16.25 -2.43
N TYR A 469 -0.39 17.26 -2.81
CA TYR A 469 -0.18 18.60 -2.30
C TYR A 469 -1.08 18.86 -1.09
N PRO A 470 -0.51 19.28 0.05
CA PRO A 470 -1.28 19.97 1.07
C PRO A 470 -1.74 21.34 0.53
N ARG A 471 -2.76 21.92 1.15
CA ARG A 471 -3.38 23.18 0.67
C ARG A 471 -2.41 24.35 0.70
N GLU A 472 -1.55 24.37 1.72
CA GLU A 472 -0.54 25.38 1.93
C GLU A 472 0.44 25.40 0.74
N GLN A 473 0.90 24.23 0.30
CA GLN A 473 1.81 24.11 -0.84
C GLN A 473 1.14 24.50 -2.16
N LEU A 474 -0.15 24.19 -2.36
CA LEU A 474 -0.90 24.69 -3.53
C LEU A 474 -1.00 26.22 -3.51
N THR A 475 -1.22 26.81 -2.34
CA THR A 475 -1.29 28.27 -2.19
C THR A 475 0.04 28.92 -2.56
N GLU A 476 1.16 28.36 -2.07
CA GLU A 476 2.51 28.83 -2.40
C GLU A 476 2.81 28.71 -3.91
N LEU A 477 2.44 27.58 -4.53
CA LEU A 477 2.59 27.37 -5.97
C LEU A 477 1.80 28.37 -6.80
N GLY A 478 0.59 28.74 -6.37
CA GLY A 478 -0.24 29.76 -7.03
C GLY A 478 0.37 31.17 -6.99
N GLN A 479 1.24 31.45 -6.01
CA GLN A 479 1.88 32.76 -5.83
C GLN A 479 3.32 32.83 -6.35
N SER A 480 3.89 31.69 -6.78
CA SER A 480 5.28 31.62 -7.19
C SER A 480 5.55 32.34 -8.51
N HIS A 481 6.70 33.03 -8.59
CA HIS A 481 7.23 33.56 -9.85
C HIS A 481 8.14 32.58 -10.60
N ALA A 482 8.59 31.52 -9.92
CA ALA A 482 9.44 30.47 -10.50
C ALA A 482 8.63 29.32 -11.11
N HIS A 483 7.35 29.20 -10.73
CA HIS A 483 6.46 28.15 -11.21
C HIS A 483 5.25 28.74 -11.91
N GLU A 484 4.86 28.13 -13.02
CA GLU A 484 3.58 28.38 -13.65
C GLU A 484 2.66 27.18 -13.44
N THR A 485 1.42 27.48 -13.03
CA THR A 485 0.40 26.46 -12.76
C THR A 485 -0.68 26.47 -13.82
N PHE A 486 -1.18 25.28 -14.16
CA PHE A 486 -2.29 25.11 -15.09
C PHE A 486 -3.39 24.28 -14.45
N VAL A 487 -4.56 24.89 -14.31
CA VAL A 487 -5.81 24.22 -13.95
C VAL A 487 -6.58 23.96 -15.24
N ILE A 488 -6.83 22.69 -15.51
CA ILE A 488 -7.31 22.20 -16.80
C ILE A 488 -8.79 21.85 -16.67
N ARG A 489 -9.64 22.54 -17.43
CA ARG A 489 -11.07 22.25 -17.54
C ARG A 489 -11.38 21.66 -18.91
N CYS A 490 -12.34 20.75 -18.97
CA CYS A 490 -12.79 20.14 -20.22
C CYS A 490 -14.31 20.22 -20.36
N THR A 491 -14.76 20.43 -21.59
CA THR A 491 -16.18 20.33 -21.99
C THR A 491 -16.27 19.64 -23.34
N ASP A 492 -17.41 19.04 -23.65
CA ASP A 492 -17.72 18.52 -24.97
C ASP A 492 -19.22 18.54 -25.26
N ARG A 493 -19.65 17.93 -26.38
CA ARG A 493 -21.06 17.95 -26.80
C ARG A 493 -22.04 17.30 -25.82
N PHE A 494 -21.57 16.44 -24.93
CA PHE A 494 -22.41 15.71 -23.96
C PHE A 494 -22.45 16.42 -22.61
N GLY A 495 -21.47 17.26 -22.30
CA GLY A 495 -21.47 18.03 -21.06
C GLY A 495 -20.11 18.59 -20.63
N SER A 496 -20.08 19.14 -19.42
CA SER A 496 -18.86 19.62 -18.77
C SER A 496 -18.25 18.52 -17.90
N TYR A 497 -16.94 18.35 -18.01
CA TYR A 497 -16.18 17.47 -17.13
C TYR A 497 -15.73 18.16 -15.83
N GLY A 498 -15.86 19.49 -15.76
CA GLY A 498 -15.30 20.33 -14.71
C GLY A 498 -13.78 20.44 -14.80
N ILE A 499 -13.13 20.68 -13.64
CA ILE A 499 -11.67 20.62 -13.52
C ILE A 499 -11.24 19.15 -13.59
N VAL A 500 -10.45 18.83 -14.61
CA VAL A 500 -9.98 17.50 -14.94
C VAL A 500 -8.47 17.36 -14.86
N GLY A 501 -7.71 18.43 -14.66
CA GLY A 501 -6.26 18.33 -14.60
C GLY A 501 -5.61 19.48 -13.85
N PHE A 502 -4.40 19.20 -13.37
CA PHE A 502 -3.52 20.17 -12.74
C PHE A 502 -2.08 19.89 -13.17
N ALA A 503 -1.34 20.94 -13.48
CA ALA A 503 0.08 20.84 -13.82
C ALA A 503 0.89 21.98 -13.21
N VAL A 504 2.15 21.69 -12.92
CA VAL A 504 3.14 22.64 -12.43
C VAL A 504 4.35 22.59 -13.34
N VAL A 505 4.76 23.75 -13.84
CA VAL A 505 5.95 23.90 -14.69
C VAL A 505 6.93 24.84 -14.00
N ASP A 506 8.18 24.41 -13.87
CA ASP A 506 9.30 25.31 -13.56
C ASP A 506 9.65 26.10 -14.83
N VAL A 507 9.63 27.43 -14.76
CA VAL A 507 9.88 28.29 -15.91
C VAL A 507 11.37 28.63 -16.10
N GLN A 508 12.20 28.42 -15.08
CA GLN A 508 13.63 28.72 -15.13
C GLN A 508 14.38 27.65 -15.94
N GLU A 509 14.11 26.39 -15.63
CA GLU A 509 14.41 25.24 -16.47
C GLU A 509 13.06 24.70 -16.95
N PRO A 510 12.67 24.89 -18.23
CA PRO A 510 11.38 24.44 -18.76
C PRO A 510 11.09 22.97 -18.47
N ARG A 511 10.47 22.71 -17.32
CA ARG A 511 10.30 21.37 -16.76
C ARG A 511 8.90 21.22 -16.21
N LEU A 512 8.18 20.26 -16.74
CA LEU A 512 6.94 19.77 -16.15
C LEU A 512 7.27 19.00 -14.87
N MET A 513 7.08 19.67 -13.73
CA MET A 513 7.37 19.11 -12.40
C MET A 513 6.31 18.09 -12.01
N ASP A 514 5.05 18.43 -12.28
CA ASP A 514 3.91 17.64 -11.86
C ASP A 514 2.80 17.72 -12.90
N LEU A 515 2.18 16.57 -13.16
CA LEU A 515 1.04 16.44 -14.04
C LEU A 515 0.07 15.43 -13.44
N MET A 516 -1.19 15.83 -13.34
CA MET A 516 -2.26 14.93 -12.93
C MET A 516 -3.53 15.22 -13.71
N PHE A 517 -4.25 14.15 -14.05
CA PHE A 517 -5.56 14.23 -14.69
C PHE A 517 -6.59 13.37 -13.96
N SER A 518 -7.86 13.70 -14.10
CA SER A 518 -8.95 12.80 -13.75
C SER A 518 -8.96 11.61 -14.71
N CYS A 519 -9.37 10.42 -14.23
CA CYS A 519 -9.57 9.26 -15.11
C CYS A 519 -10.60 9.51 -16.24
N ARG A 520 -11.45 10.53 -16.09
CA ARG A 520 -12.47 10.90 -17.09
C ARG A 520 -11.93 11.32 -18.44
N ILE A 521 -10.69 11.80 -18.52
CA ILE A 521 -10.08 12.21 -19.79
C ILE A 521 -9.19 11.14 -20.42
N GLN A 522 -9.00 10.00 -19.74
CA GLN A 522 -8.09 8.95 -20.17
C GLN A 522 -8.47 8.44 -21.58
N GLY A 523 -7.50 8.44 -22.49
CA GLY A 523 -7.71 7.98 -23.86
C GLY A 523 -8.40 8.99 -24.77
N LYS A 524 -8.77 10.17 -24.27
CA LYS A 524 -9.45 11.22 -25.05
C LYS A 524 -8.48 12.17 -25.74
N ARG A 525 -7.16 11.92 -25.68
CA ARG A 525 -6.07 12.75 -26.23
C ARG A 525 -5.93 14.14 -25.58
N VAL A 526 -6.60 14.40 -24.46
CA VAL A 526 -6.51 15.68 -23.71
C VAL A 526 -5.10 15.87 -23.18
N GLU A 527 -4.52 14.80 -22.65
CA GLU A 527 -3.15 14.75 -22.21
C GLU A 527 -2.21 15.14 -23.37
N HIS A 528 -2.36 14.54 -24.56
CA HIS A 528 -1.46 14.78 -25.71
C HIS A 528 -1.54 16.23 -26.15
N ALA A 529 -2.75 16.76 -26.28
CA ALA A 529 -2.98 18.17 -26.61
C ALA A 529 -2.34 19.10 -25.58
N PHE A 530 -2.46 18.79 -24.28
CA PHE A 530 -1.89 19.60 -23.22
C PHE A 530 -0.36 19.61 -23.24
N LEU A 531 0.30 18.45 -23.40
CA LEU A 531 1.77 18.43 -23.53
C LEU A 531 2.23 19.14 -24.80
N ALA A 532 1.54 18.96 -25.94
CA ALA A 532 1.86 19.69 -27.17
C ALA A 532 1.77 21.21 -26.97
N TYR A 533 0.77 21.67 -26.20
CA TYR A 533 0.65 23.08 -25.81
C TYR A 533 1.81 23.55 -24.92
N LEU A 534 2.23 22.78 -23.91
CA LEU A 534 3.37 23.14 -23.07
C LEU A 534 4.66 23.22 -23.90
N LEU A 535 4.89 22.25 -24.78
CA LEU A 535 6.03 22.25 -25.69
C LEU A 535 6.01 23.50 -26.59
N ASP A 536 4.87 23.85 -27.19
CA ASP A 536 4.75 25.05 -28.04
C ASP A 536 5.03 26.34 -27.24
N LYS A 537 4.48 26.44 -26.02
CA LYS A 537 4.62 27.60 -25.13
C LYS A 537 6.05 27.81 -24.62
N TYR A 538 6.75 26.75 -24.21
CA TYR A 538 8.06 26.87 -23.57
C TYR A 538 9.25 26.58 -24.49
N SER A 539 9.04 25.95 -25.64
CA SER A 539 10.09 25.78 -26.66
C SER A 539 10.24 27.00 -27.57
N LEU A 540 9.28 27.94 -27.62
CA LEU A 540 9.37 29.20 -28.37
C LEU A 540 9.58 30.35 -27.37
N PRO A 541 10.51 31.32 -27.60
CA PRO A 541 11.16 31.70 -28.86
C PRO A 541 12.57 31.12 -29.12
N GLU A 542 13.21 30.52 -28.11
CA GLU A 542 14.64 30.19 -28.17
C GLU A 542 14.98 28.74 -28.58
N ARG A 543 13.98 27.90 -28.87
CA ARG A 543 14.14 26.44 -29.08
C ARG A 543 14.94 25.82 -27.93
N ARG A 544 14.39 25.88 -26.72
CA ARG A 544 14.95 25.18 -25.55
C ARG A 544 14.46 23.73 -25.50
N ASP A 545 15.28 22.86 -24.93
CA ASP A 545 14.83 21.53 -24.54
C ASP A 545 13.77 21.67 -23.45
N PHE A 546 12.80 20.75 -23.42
CA PHE A 546 11.76 20.71 -22.39
C PHE A 546 11.87 19.41 -21.61
N PHE A 547 11.76 19.48 -20.29
CA PHE A 547 11.92 18.34 -19.40
C PHE A 547 10.60 17.96 -18.74
N ALA A 548 10.49 16.73 -18.25
CA ALA A 548 9.36 16.30 -17.44
C ALA A 548 9.80 15.30 -16.37
N ASN A 549 9.16 15.38 -15.21
CA ASN A 549 9.31 14.40 -14.14
C ASN A 549 8.19 13.37 -14.24
N TYR A 550 8.54 12.07 -14.28
CA TYR A 550 7.57 10.99 -14.32
C TYR A 550 7.91 9.87 -13.33
N ARG A 551 7.09 9.70 -12.29
CA ARG A 551 7.19 8.61 -11.34
C ARG A 551 6.36 7.42 -11.82
N LYS A 552 7.03 6.46 -12.45
CA LYS A 552 6.39 5.27 -13.01
C LYS A 552 5.93 4.31 -11.91
N THR A 553 4.67 3.89 -11.99
CA THR A 553 4.05 2.88 -11.12
C THR A 553 3.27 1.91 -11.99
N GLU A 554 2.94 0.72 -11.47
CA GLU A 554 2.09 -0.25 -12.18
C GLU A 554 0.75 0.36 -12.62
N LYS A 555 0.17 1.22 -11.77
CA LYS A 555 -1.14 1.84 -12.01
C LYS A 555 -1.11 2.94 -13.07
N ASN A 556 0.01 3.67 -13.21
CA ASN A 556 0.13 4.77 -14.18
C ASN A 556 0.99 4.42 -15.41
N ALA A 557 1.51 3.20 -15.51
CA ALA A 557 2.37 2.78 -16.62
C ALA A 557 1.67 2.87 -17.99
N LYS A 558 0.38 2.47 -18.08
CA LYS A 558 -0.39 2.53 -19.32
C LYS A 558 -0.61 3.98 -19.80
N PRO A 559 -1.19 4.89 -19.00
CA PRO A 559 -1.32 6.28 -19.43
C PRO A 559 0.04 6.99 -19.56
N GLY A 560 1.08 6.56 -18.83
CA GLY A 560 2.43 7.13 -18.93
C GLY A 560 3.12 6.95 -20.28
N LYS A 561 2.68 5.98 -21.10
CA LYS A 561 3.18 5.78 -22.47
C LYS A 561 3.02 7.01 -23.35
N MET A 562 2.10 7.89 -23.02
CA MET A 562 1.88 9.16 -23.69
C MET A 562 3.15 10.04 -23.76
N PHE A 563 4.03 10.00 -22.74
CA PHE A 563 5.32 10.68 -22.82
C PHE A 563 6.21 10.13 -23.95
N GLU A 564 6.24 8.81 -24.13
CA GLU A 564 6.97 8.16 -25.22
C GLU A 564 6.32 8.47 -26.58
N GLU A 565 4.99 8.39 -26.65
CA GLU A 565 4.20 8.65 -27.87
C GLU A 565 4.39 10.08 -28.40
N ILE A 566 4.43 11.08 -27.51
CA ILE A 566 4.69 12.46 -27.93
C ILE A 566 6.17 12.69 -28.29
N GLY A 567 7.08 11.86 -27.78
CA GLY A 567 8.50 11.86 -28.14
C GLY A 567 9.48 12.30 -27.06
N PHE A 568 9.11 12.18 -25.77
CA PHE A 568 10.08 12.31 -24.68
C PHE A 568 10.99 11.07 -24.62
N GLU A 569 12.24 11.31 -24.23
CA GLU A 569 13.25 10.28 -24.01
C GLU A 569 13.71 10.31 -22.55
N CYS A 570 13.90 9.16 -21.94
CA CYS A 570 14.42 9.07 -20.57
C CYS A 570 15.92 9.35 -20.58
N ILE A 571 16.36 10.33 -19.77
CA ILE A 571 17.77 10.73 -19.66
C ILE A 571 18.39 10.41 -18.29
N ASP A 572 17.58 10.18 -17.26
CA ASP A 572 18.03 9.77 -15.92
C ASP A 572 16.89 9.06 -15.17
N GLU A 573 17.23 8.16 -14.26
CA GLU A 573 16.29 7.47 -13.37
C GLU A 573 16.87 7.38 -11.97
N ARG A 574 16.16 7.94 -10.97
CA ARG A 574 16.55 7.87 -9.55
C ARG A 574 15.33 7.64 -8.67
N ASP A 575 15.41 6.66 -7.78
CA ASP A 575 14.35 6.36 -6.80
C ASP A 575 12.93 6.26 -7.42
N GLY A 576 12.84 5.63 -8.60
CA GLY A 576 11.60 5.46 -9.38
C GLY A 576 11.05 6.73 -10.04
N LEU A 577 11.81 7.83 -10.02
CA LEU A 577 11.52 9.06 -10.75
C LEU A 577 12.35 9.10 -12.04
N LEU A 578 11.66 9.12 -13.18
CA LEU A 578 12.24 9.28 -14.51
C LEU A 578 12.34 10.77 -14.83
N SER A 579 13.53 11.21 -15.22
CA SER A 579 13.75 12.52 -15.83
C SER A 579 13.68 12.36 -17.34
N LEU A 580 12.65 12.96 -17.93
CA LEU A 580 12.35 12.87 -19.34
C LEU A 580 12.77 14.15 -20.06
N LYS A 581 13.22 14.02 -21.31
CA LYS A 581 13.64 15.12 -22.16
C LYS A 581 12.91 15.08 -23.50
N TYR A 582 12.35 16.20 -23.89
CA TYR A 582 11.91 16.49 -25.25
C TYR A 582 12.92 17.42 -25.92
N SER A 583 13.59 16.93 -26.97
CA SER A 583 14.63 17.68 -27.66
C SER A 583 14.05 18.85 -28.46
N LYS A 584 14.71 20.01 -28.38
CA LYS A 584 14.43 21.20 -29.20
C LYS A 584 14.50 20.97 -30.71
N SER A 585 15.18 19.90 -31.15
CA SER A 585 15.30 19.53 -32.57
C SER A 585 14.09 18.76 -33.08
N ARG A 586 13.20 18.28 -32.20
CA ARG A 586 12.08 17.41 -32.56
C ARG A 586 10.83 18.23 -32.87
N ALA A 587 10.16 17.91 -33.97
CA ALA A 587 8.93 18.57 -34.37
C ALA A 587 7.78 18.19 -33.42
N ILE A 588 7.08 19.19 -32.87
CA ILE A 588 5.97 18.97 -31.95
C ILE A 588 4.79 18.35 -32.71
N PRO A 589 4.31 17.16 -32.32
CA PRO A 589 3.14 16.55 -32.96
C PRO A 589 1.89 17.40 -32.65
N LYS A 590 1.21 17.88 -33.69
CA LYS A 590 -0.06 18.61 -33.57
C LYS A 590 -1.20 17.70 -34.03
N GLU A 591 -1.84 17.05 -33.07
CA GLU A 591 -3.10 16.34 -33.30
C GLU A 591 -4.24 17.38 -33.26
N ASN A 592 -4.78 17.75 -34.41
CA ASN A 592 -5.88 18.75 -34.52
C ASN A 592 -7.23 18.21 -34.03
N ILE A 593 -7.23 17.47 -32.92
CA ILE A 593 -8.41 16.79 -32.36
C ILE A 593 -9.04 17.65 -31.26
N ILE A 594 -8.24 18.41 -30.51
CA ILE A 594 -8.67 19.16 -29.33
C ILE A 594 -8.24 20.61 -29.43
N HIS A 595 -9.16 21.53 -29.12
CA HIS A 595 -8.88 22.95 -29.05
C HIS A 595 -8.61 23.38 -27.61
N ILE A 596 -7.45 24.00 -27.39
CA ILE A 596 -7.05 24.58 -26.11
C ILE A 596 -7.26 26.09 -26.16
N HIS A 597 -8.05 26.61 -25.22
CA HIS A 597 -8.27 28.04 -25.01
C HIS A 597 -7.57 28.48 -23.72
N ASN A 598 -6.79 29.56 -23.79
CA ASN A 598 -6.18 30.20 -22.63
C ASN A 598 -7.07 31.36 -22.19
N ASP A 599 -7.56 31.32 -20.96
CA ASP A 599 -8.31 32.45 -20.40
C ASP A 599 -7.32 33.30 -19.59
N GLU A 600 -6.64 34.22 -20.26
CA GLU A 600 -5.65 35.12 -19.64
C GLU A 600 -6.31 36.24 -18.82
N ARG A 601 -7.63 36.18 -18.57
CA ARG A 601 -8.34 37.10 -17.69
C ARG A 601 -8.28 36.60 -16.24
N GLY A 602 -7.14 36.86 -15.60
CA GLY A 602 -6.99 36.87 -14.14
C GLY A 602 -6.41 38.21 -13.72
#